data_AF-A0A7V2ATW0-F1
#
_entry.id   AF-A0A7V2ATW0-F1
#
_cell.length_a   1.000
_cell.length_b   1.000
_cell.length_c   1.000
_cell.angle_alpha   90.00
_cell.angle_beta   90.00
_cell.angle_gamma   90.00
#
_symmetry.space_group_name_H-M   'P 1'
#
loop_
_entity.id
_entity.type
_entity.pdbx_description
1 polymer ?
#
loop_
_entity_poly.entity_id
_entity_poly.type
_entity_poly.pdbx_seq_one_letter_code
_entity_poly.pdbx_strand_id
1 'polypeptide(L)'
;MIPLFDRLIIDRAVLGDPLAGRVMERLSAAETVVTDDVRAPAAPGSLVLRSHEGRFVKDFPVTPGAPPCGEKYIAALQGCVYGCSYCYLRSYLSHRAVTLLVNSAKMESDIREALLEGTVRLTTGEL
;
A
#
# COMPACT_ATOMS: atom_id res chain seq x y z
N MET A 1 25.56 1.54 5.99
CA MET A 1 24.41 1.63 5.06
C MET A 1 23.25 2.18 5.86
N ILE A 2 22.65 3.31 5.47
CA ILE A 2 21.49 3.86 6.18
C ILE A 2 20.29 2.99 5.76
N PRO A 3 19.57 2.35 6.70
CA PRO A 3 18.44 1.51 6.36
C PRO A 3 17.31 2.36 5.76
N LEU A 4 16.68 1.84 4.70
CA LEU A 4 15.55 2.49 4.03
C LEU A 4 14.34 2.64 4.95
N PHE A 5 14.15 1.64 5.81
CA PHE A 5 13.15 1.63 6.87
C PHE A 5 13.86 1.38 8.20
N ASP A 6 13.76 2.32 9.13
CA ASP A 6 14.29 2.19 10.50
C ASP A 6 13.21 1.73 11.49
N ARG A 7 11.94 1.82 11.09
CA ARG A 7 10.78 1.44 11.91
C ARG A 7 9.74 0.64 11.12
N LEU A 8 9.25 -0.43 11.73
CA LEU A 8 8.07 -1.19 11.30
C LEU A 8 6.91 -0.91 12.23
N ILE A 9 5.80 -0.44 11.68
CA ILE A 9 4.53 -0.28 12.42
C ILE A 9 3.58 -1.34 11.91
N ILE A 10 3.13 -2.22 12.77
CA ILE A 10 2.39 -3.42 12.39
C ILE A 10 1.01 -3.37 13.03
N ASP A 11 -0.02 -3.42 12.20
CA ASP A 11 -1.38 -3.68 12.65
C ASP A 11 -1.42 -5.06 13.31
N ARG A 12 -1.86 -5.14 14.57
CA ARG A 12 -1.95 -6.41 15.31
C ARG A 12 -2.73 -7.46 14.52
N ALA A 13 -3.75 -7.07 13.77
CA ALA A 13 -4.58 -7.97 12.98
C ALA A 13 -3.81 -8.74 11.89
N VAL A 14 -2.62 -8.28 11.50
CA VAL A 14 -1.83 -8.90 10.42
C VAL A 14 -0.60 -9.67 10.86
N LEU A 15 -0.40 -9.87 12.17
CA LEU A 15 0.75 -10.63 12.68
C LEU A 15 0.85 -12.06 12.13
N GLY A 16 -0.29 -12.68 11.77
CA GLY A 16 -0.35 -14.01 11.18
C GLY A 16 -0.26 -14.04 9.65
N ASP A 17 -0.18 -12.88 8.99
CA ASP A 17 -0.18 -12.82 7.53
C ASP A 17 1.20 -13.27 6.96
N PRO A 18 1.24 -14.15 5.94
CA PRO A 18 2.50 -14.64 5.38
C PRO A 18 3.40 -13.55 4.78
N LEU A 19 2.83 -12.51 4.17
CA LEU A 19 3.61 -11.40 3.63
C LEU A 19 4.13 -10.51 4.77
N ALA A 20 3.32 -10.25 5.80
CA ALA A 20 3.79 -9.53 6.99
C ALA A 20 4.99 -10.26 7.64
N GLY A 21 4.88 -11.57 7.85
CA GLY A 21 5.97 -12.39 8.41
C GLY A 21 7.26 -12.30 7.57
N ARG A 22 7.16 -12.39 6.24
CA ARG A 22 8.31 -12.24 5.33
C ARG A 22 8.99 -10.87 5.41
N VAL A 23 8.22 -9.81 5.69
CA VAL A 23 8.75 -8.44 5.83
C VAL A 23 9.45 -8.29 7.18
N MET A 24 8.82 -8.77 8.27
CA MET A 24 9.41 -8.76 9.61
C MET A 24 10.75 -9.50 9.67
N GLU A 25 10.84 -10.65 8.99
CA GLU A 25 12.09 -11.42 8.90
C GLU A 25 13.20 -10.62 8.18
N ARG A 26 12.87 -10.04 7.02
CA ARG A 26 13.83 -9.28 6.19
C ARG A 26 14.27 -7.97 6.81
N LEU A 27 13.39 -7.33 7.57
CA LEU A 27 13.62 -6.05 8.22
C LEU A 27 13.76 -6.21 9.74
N SER A 28 14.35 -7.32 10.17
CA SER A 28 14.54 -7.67 11.59
C SER A 28 15.41 -6.69 12.39
N ALA A 29 16.17 -5.82 11.71
CA ALA A 29 16.96 -4.76 12.34
C ALA A 29 16.16 -3.47 12.61
N ALA A 30 14.96 -3.32 12.04
CA ALA A 30 14.12 -2.15 12.25
C ALA A 30 13.40 -2.22 13.59
N GLU A 31 13.22 -1.06 14.24
CA GLU A 31 12.41 -0.95 15.45
C GLU A 31 10.97 -1.37 15.13
N THR A 32 10.46 -2.38 15.83
CA THR A 32 9.11 -2.91 15.58
C THR A 32 8.12 -2.42 16.62
N VAL A 33 7.01 -1.83 16.15
CA VAL A 33 5.89 -1.37 16.96
C VAL A 33 4.63 -2.09 16.49
N VAL A 34 4.03 -2.90 17.37
CA VAL A 34 2.74 -3.55 17.11
C VAL A 34 1.65 -2.72 17.78
N THR A 35 0.61 -2.35 17.01
CA THR A 35 -0.47 -1.48 17.47
C THR A 35 -1.82 -1.92 16.90
N ASP A 36 -2.90 -1.57 17.59
CA ASP A 36 -4.27 -1.73 17.12
C ASP A 36 -4.76 -0.46 16.36
N ASP A 37 -3.98 0.62 16.40
CA ASP A 37 -4.23 1.85 15.65
C ASP A 37 -3.02 2.23 14.78
N VAL A 38 -3.14 1.94 13.49
CA VAL A 38 -2.15 2.29 12.45
C VAL A 38 -2.49 3.59 11.70
N ARG A 39 -3.52 4.34 12.14
CA ARG A 39 -3.99 5.56 11.47
C ARG A 39 -3.22 6.81 11.90
N ALA A 40 -2.43 6.72 12.97
CA ALA A 40 -1.55 7.80 13.39
C ALA A 40 -0.52 8.13 12.29
N PRO A 41 -0.23 9.42 12.02
CA PRO A 41 0.71 9.81 10.99
C PRO A 41 2.10 9.26 11.31
N ALA A 42 2.53 8.28 10.53
CA ALA A 42 3.83 7.67 10.68
C ALA A 42 4.93 8.53 10.04
N ALA A 43 6.08 8.58 10.71
CA ALA A 43 7.23 9.38 10.30
C ALA A 43 7.85 8.85 8.99
N PRO A 44 8.57 9.72 8.24
CA PRO A 44 9.48 9.24 7.19
C PRO A 44 10.42 8.15 7.72
N GLY A 45 10.74 7.15 6.89
CA GLY A 45 11.54 5.99 7.31
C GLY A 45 10.73 4.87 7.99
N SER A 46 9.42 5.06 8.22
CA SER A 46 8.54 4.00 8.70
C SER A 46 7.90 3.21 7.55
N LEU A 47 7.79 1.89 7.73
CA LEU A 47 6.95 0.99 6.92
C LEU A 47 5.78 0.51 7.78
N VAL A 48 4.55 0.77 7.32
CA VAL A 48 3.32 0.32 7.97
C VAL A 48 2.82 -0.96 7.31
N LEU A 49 2.51 -1.99 8.08
CA LEU A 49 1.91 -3.23 7.61
C LEU A 49 0.47 -3.30 8.11
N ARG A 50 -0.50 -3.41 7.20
CA ARG A 50 -1.92 -3.54 7.55
C ARG A 50 -2.70 -4.28 6.48
N SER A 51 -3.93 -4.67 6.81
CA SER A 51 -4.88 -5.19 5.82
C SER A 51 -5.55 -4.06 5.06
N HIS A 52 -5.88 -4.33 3.80
CA HIS A 52 -6.81 -3.51 3.02
C HIS A 52 -8.24 -4.00 3.20
N GLU A 53 -9.13 -3.09 3.59
CA GLU A 53 -10.57 -3.38 3.80
C GLU A 53 -11.38 -3.26 2.50
N GLY A 54 -10.91 -2.45 1.54
CA GLY A 54 -11.60 -2.21 0.27
C GLY A 54 -11.27 -3.22 -0.83
N ARG A 55 -11.75 -2.95 -2.06
CA ARG A 55 -11.25 -3.62 -3.25
C ARG A 55 -9.82 -3.17 -3.55
N PHE A 56 -8.96 -4.12 -3.89
CA PHE A 56 -7.60 -3.87 -4.37
C PHE A 56 -7.64 -3.33 -5.80
N VAL A 57 -8.46 -3.91 -6.67
CA VAL A 57 -8.64 -3.43 -8.03
C VAL A 57 -9.72 -2.35 -8.06
N LYS A 58 -9.36 -1.18 -8.58
CA LYS A 58 -10.24 0.00 -8.66
C LYS A 58 -10.12 0.65 -10.03
N ASP A 59 -11.19 1.29 -10.50
CA ASP A 59 -11.12 2.10 -11.72
C ASP A 59 -10.24 3.32 -11.51
N PHE A 60 -9.42 3.65 -12.52
CA PHE A 60 -8.57 4.82 -12.45
C PHE A 60 -9.44 6.09 -12.50
N PRO A 61 -9.28 7.01 -11.52
CA PRO A 61 -10.10 8.21 -11.47
C PRO A 61 -9.75 9.11 -12.65
N VAL A 62 -10.76 9.49 -13.43
CA VAL A 62 -10.64 10.49 -14.49
C VAL A 62 -11.18 11.83 -14.00
N THR A 63 -10.66 12.93 -14.56
CA THR A 63 -11.15 14.27 -14.27
C THR A 63 -12.66 14.35 -14.60
N PRO A 64 -13.48 15.01 -13.76
CA PRO A 64 -14.91 15.18 -14.06
C PRO A 64 -15.12 15.80 -15.46
N GLY A 65 -15.95 15.15 -16.28
CA GLY A 65 -16.21 15.55 -17.67
C GLY A 65 -15.28 14.92 -18.72
N ALA A 66 -14.22 14.23 -18.32
CA ALA A 66 -13.38 13.46 -19.23
C ALA A 66 -14.01 12.10 -19.59
N PRO A 67 -13.76 11.56 -20.80
CA PRO A 67 -14.14 10.18 -21.14
C PRO A 67 -13.47 9.16 -20.20
N PRO A 68 -14.11 7.99 -19.97
CA PRO A 68 -13.49 6.92 -19.21
C PRO A 68 -12.22 6.42 -19.90
N CYS A 69 -11.14 6.23 -19.15
CA CYS A 69 -9.87 5.72 -19.69
C CYS A 69 -9.82 4.18 -19.81
N GLY A 70 -10.72 3.47 -19.10
CA GLY A 70 -10.76 2.01 -19.06
C GLY A 70 -9.61 1.36 -18.29
N GLU A 71 -8.72 2.15 -17.67
CA GLU A 71 -7.64 1.65 -16.83
C GLU A 71 -8.14 1.36 -15.42
N LYS A 72 -7.56 0.31 -14.82
CA LYS A 72 -7.74 -0.02 -13.41
C LYS A 72 -6.38 0.02 -12.72
N TYR A 73 -6.37 0.26 -11.42
CA TYR A 73 -5.15 0.21 -10.61
C TYR A 73 -5.30 -0.75 -9.44
N ILE A 74 -4.16 -1.28 -8.98
CA ILE A 74 -4.07 -2.17 -7.83
C ILE A 74 -3.52 -1.39 -6.65
N ALA A 75 -4.34 -1.21 -5.61
CA ALA A 75 -3.95 -0.58 -4.36
C ALA A 75 -3.16 -1.56 -3.48
N ALA A 76 -1.91 -1.88 -3.86
CA ALA A 76 -1.04 -2.79 -3.11
C ALA A 76 -0.21 -2.07 -2.02
N LEU A 77 0.08 -0.80 -2.24
CA LEU A 77 0.97 0.02 -1.41
C LEU A 77 0.56 1.49 -1.48
N GLN A 78 0.87 2.26 -0.43
CA GLN A 78 0.65 3.70 -0.37
C GLN A 78 1.93 4.40 0.06
N GLY A 79 2.23 5.55 -0.55
CA GLY A 79 3.41 6.34 -0.22
C GLY A 79 4.69 5.81 -0.84
N CYS A 80 5.74 6.64 -0.81
CA CYS A 80 7.00 6.36 -1.47
C CYS A 80 8.17 6.76 -0.57
N VAL A 81 9.30 6.04 -0.68
CA VAL A 81 10.52 6.35 0.07
C VAL A 81 11.24 7.59 -0.43
N TYR A 82 10.93 8.04 -1.65
CA TYR A 82 11.58 9.19 -2.26
C TYR A 82 10.91 10.50 -1.82
N GLY A 83 11.74 11.47 -1.44
CA GLY A 83 11.31 12.80 -1.01
C GLY A 83 11.16 13.81 -2.15
N CYS A 84 10.62 13.42 -3.31
CA CYS A 84 10.56 14.29 -4.48
C CYS A 84 9.80 15.59 -4.19
N SER A 85 10.39 16.73 -4.55
CA SER A 85 9.81 18.06 -4.31
C SER A 85 8.47 18.24 -5.03
N TYR A 86 8.30 17.59 -6.18
CA TYR A 86 7.14 17.64 -7.07
C TYR A 86 6.14 16.49 -6.88
N CYS A 87 6.30 15.64 -5.85
CA CYS A 87 5.45 14.46 -5.70
C CYS A 87 4.00 14.83 -5.38
N TYR A 88 3.05 14.39 -6.23
CA TYR A 88 1.61 14.63 -6.03
C TYR A 88 1.08 13.91 -4.77
N LEU A 89 1.67 12.78 -4.36
CA LEU A 89 1.24 12.04 -3.16
C LEU A 89 1.28 12.91 -1.90
N ARG A 90 2.11 13.96 -1.87
CA ARG A 90 2.17 14.92 -0.76
C ARG A 90 0.86 15.67 -0.52
N SER A 91 0.00 15.80 -1.52
CA SER A 91 -1.34 16.40 -1.37
C SER A 91 -2.45 15.37 -1.16
N TYR A 92 -2.21 14.09 -1.46
CA TYR A 92 -3.20 13.01 -1.36
C TYR A 92 -3.10 12.23 -0.05
N LEU A 93 -1.89 12.06 0.48
CA LEU A 93 -1.63 11.30 1.70
C LEU A 93 -1.49 12.24 2.89
N SER A 94 -2.13 11.87 4.01
CA SER A 94 -1.97 12.56 5.29
C SER A 94 -0.68 12.19 6.04
N HIS A 95 0.12 11.26 5.51
CA HIS A 95 1.36 10.78 6.10
C HIS A 95 2.48 10.66 5.05
N ARG A 96 3.72 10.45 5.53
CA ARG A 96 4.90 10.23 4.68
C ARG A 96 5.52 8.84 4.80
N ALA A 97 4.95 7.98 5.65
CA ALA A 97 5.33 6.58 5.71
C ALA A 97 4.88 5.82 4.45
N VAL A 98 5.57 4.72 4.18
CA VAL A 98 5.12 3.73 3.21
C VAL A 98 4.18 2.77 3.93
N THR A 99 3.03 2.47 3.33
CA THR A 99 2.05 1.50 3.85
C THR A 99 1.93 0.34 2.88
N LEU A 100 2.25 -0.87 3.33
CA LEU A 100 2.07 -2.10 2.56
C LEU A 100 0.78 -2.80 3.00
N LEU A 101 -0.04 -3.16 2.00
CA LEU A 101 -1.30 -3.87 2.22
C LEU A 101 -1.05 -5.38 2.06
N VAL A 102 -1.06 -6.10 3.18
CA VAL A 102 -0.41 -7.42 3.25
C VAL A 102 -1.29 -8.59 2.84
N ASN A 103 -2.62 -8.44 2.85
CA ASN A 103 -3.61 -9.50 2.59
C ASN A 103 -3.67 -9.90 1.10
N SER A 104 -2.58 -10.48 0.59
CA SER A 104 -2.35 -10.77 -0.83
C SER A 104 -3.34 -11.77 -1.43
N ALA A 105 -3.89 -12.68 -0.64
CA ALA A 105 -4.92 -13.62 -1.11
C ALA A 105 -6.19 -12.88 -1.56
N LYS A 106 -6.58 -11.83 -0.82
CA LYS A 106 -7.69 -10.96 -1.23
C LYS A 106 -7.34 -10.20 -2.51
N MET A 107 -6.14 -9.63 -2.58
CA MET A 107 -5.67 -8.93 -3.77
C MET A 107 -5.70 -9.83 -5.01
N GLU A 108 -5.24 -11.07 -4.90
CA GLU A 108 -5.30 -12.06 -5.97
C GLU A 108 -6.74 -12.35 -6.40
N SER A 109 -7.65 -12.54 -5.44
CA SER A 109 -9.08 -12.72 -5.72
C SER A 109 -9.67 -11.54 -6.50
N ASP A 110 -9.40 -10.31 -6.07
CA ASP A 110 -9.90 -9.10 -6.73
C ASP A 110 -9.34 -8.95 -8.16
N ILE A 111 -8.07 -9.33 -8.39
CA ILE A 111 -7.45 -9.34 -9.72
C ILE A 111 -8.11 -10.37 -10.62
N ARG A 112 -8.35 -11.59 -10.11
CA ARG A 112 -9.02 -12.66 -10.86
C ARG A 112 -10.42 -12.23 -11.26
N GLU A 113 -11.17 -11.61 -10.35
CA GLU A 113 -12.50 -11.07 -10.63
C GLU A 113 -12.47 -10.03 -11.76
N ALA A 114 -11.55 -9.07 -11.71
CA ALA A 114 -11.42 -8.05 -12.75
C ALA A 114 -11.06 -8.62 -14.13
N LEU A 115 -10.31 -9.71 -14.19
CA LEU A 115 -9.96 -10.39 -15.44
C LEU A 115 -11.14 -11.15 -16.07
N LEU A 116 -12.20 -11.45 -15.30
CA LEU A 116 -13.42 -12.06 -15.84
C LEU A 116 -14.27 -11.05 -16.63
N GLU A 117 -14.11 -9.75 -16.39
CA GLU A 117 -14.79 -8.67 -17.13
C GLU A 117 -14.24 -8.48 -18.56
N GLY A 118 -13.13 -9.13 -18.90
CA GLY A 118 -12.49 -9.10 -20.22
C GLY A 118 -11.04 -8.61 -20.15
N THR A 119 -10.57 -8.03 -21.26
CA THR A 119 -9.22 -7.45 -21.32
C THR A 119 -9.15 -6.20 -20.45
N VAL A 120 -8.41 -6.26 -19.35
CA VAL A 120 -8.16 -5.12 -18.45
C VAL A 120 -6.70 -4.70 -18.46
N ARG A 121 -6.45 -3.39 -18.46
CA ARG A 121 -5.13 -2.82 -18.21
C ARG A 121 -5.02 -2.44 -16.74
N LEU A 122 -4.13 -3.14 -16.04
CA LEU A 122 -3.87 -2.94 -14.62
C LEU A 122 -2.55 -2.19 -14.43
N THR A 123 -2.58 -1.13 -13.65
CA THR A 123 -1.39 -0.42 -13.20
C THR A 123 -1.15 -0.65 -11.71
N THR A 124 0.09 -0.52 -11.30
CA THR A 124 0.49 -0.48 -9.89
C THR A 124 1.09 0.90 -9.61
N GLY A 125 0.83 1.44 -8.44
CA GLY A 125 1.40 2.71 -8.01
C GLY A 125 1.39 2.81 -6.48
N GLU A 126 1.97 3.88 -5.98
CA GLU A 126 2.11 4.17 -4.55
C GLU A 126 0.87 4.88 -3.96
N LEU A 127 -0.32 4.43 -4.38
CA LEU A 127 -1.68 5.00 -4.28
C LEU A 127 -2.11 5.91 -5.44
#